data_AF-A0A3M6ZB06-F1
#
_entry.id   AF-A0A3M6ZB06-F1
#
_cell.length_a   1.000
_cell.length_b   1.000
_cell.length_c   1.000
_cell.angle_alpha   90.00
_cell.angle_beta   90.00
_cell.angle_gamma   90.00
#
_symmetry.space_group_name_H-M   'P 1'
#
loop_
_entity.id
_entity.type
_entity.pdbx_description
1 polymer ?
#
loop_
_entity_poly.entity_id
_entity_poly.type
_entity_poly.pdbx_seq_one_letter_code
_entity_poly.pdbx_strand_id
1 'polypeptide(L)'
;MPATARAWNALIRTHHITSRKKVAKLKQAASAQDVFVLLRSGSSPGIMYVEGERRGTEEWVSTVQKLRYKDYQLAARPAEVEREGDGGKVQRGGLVREGLHETETVKDFAQQMYDRGVFGWWRKAMGYTGQQDRL
;
A
#
# COMPACT_ATOMS: atom_id res chain seq x y z
N MET A 1 19.37 21.01 8.67
CA MET A 1 18.56 19.91 9.22
C MET A 1 17.50 19.56 8.19
N PRO A 2 17.57 18.45 7.43
CA PRO A 2 16.45 18.11 6.57
C PRO A 2 15.34 17.59 7.50
N ALA A 3 14.21 18.30 7.53
CA ALA A 3 13.00 17.81 8.15
C ALA A 3 12.70 16.44 7.54
N THR A 4 12.72 15.39 8.35
CA THR A 4 12.20 14.08 7.96
C THR A 4 10.73 14.29 7.64
N ALA A 5 10.41 14.45 6.34
CA ALA A 5 9.04 14.55 5.89
C ALA A 5 8.27 13.35 6.45
N ARG A 6 7.26 13.62 7.27
CA ARG A 6 6.40 12.59 7.85
C ARG A 6 5.60 11.97 6.70
N ALA A 7 6.05 10.81 6.23
CA ALA A 7 5.30 10.04 5.26
C ALA A 7 4.07 9.43 5.95
N TRP A 8 3.00 9.27 5.19
CA TRP A 8 1.77 8.61 5.59
C TRP A 8 1.58 7.35 4.76
N ASN A 9 1.03 6.30 5.36
CA ASN A 9 0.65 5.09 4.65
C ASN A 9 -0.78 4.65 4.97
N ALA A 10 -1.35 3.86 4.06
CA ALA A 10 -2.62 3.18 4.27
C ALA A 10 -2.62 1.81 3.56
N LEU A 11 -3.45 0.90 4.06
CA LEU A 11 -3.63 -0.43 3.48
C LEU A 11 -5.10 -0.69 3.19
N ILE A 12 -5.38 -1.04 1.94
CA ILE A 12 -6.71 -1.41 1.48
C ILE A 12 -6.68 -2.86 1.01
N ARG A 13 -7.69 -3.62 1.42
CA ARG A 13 -7.98 -4.96 0.91
C ARG A 13 -9.29 -4.94 0.13
N THR A 14 -9.35 -5.73 -0.92
CA THR A 14 -10.55 -5.95 -1.73
C THR A 14 -10.62 -7.41 -2.14
N HIS A 15 -11.75 -7.86 -2.67
CA HIS A 15 -11.89 -9.23 -3.16
C HIS A 15 -10.90 -9.54 -4.29
N HIS A 16 -10.94 -8.77 -5.39
CA HIS A 16 -9.99 -8.86 -6.51
C HIS A 16 -9.78 -7.50 -7.16
N ILE A 17 -8.64 -7.34 -7.84
CA ILE A 17 -8.33 -6.19 -8.68
C ILE A 17 -7.92 -6.68 -10.07
N THR A 18 -8.91 -6.94 -10.92
CA THR A 18 -8.72 -7.50 -12.27
C THR A 18 -9.05 -6.52 -13.39
N SER A 19 -9.90 -5.52 -13.14
CA SER A 19 -10.32 -4.57 -14.17
C SER A 19 -9.18 -3.65 -14.59
N ARG A 20 -8.66 -3.84 -15.81
CA ARG A 20 -7.62 -2.97 -16.39
C ARG A 20 -8.04 -1.50 -16.48
N LYS A 21 -9.33 -1.22 -16.72
CA LYS A 21 -9.90 0.14 -16.70
C LYS A 21 -9.78 0.79 -15.33
N LYS A 22 -10.06 0.04 -14.25
CA LYS A 22 -9.87 0.54 -12.89
C LYS A 22 -8.38 0.71 -12.56
N VAL A 23 -7.53 -0.24 -12.96
CA VAL A 23 -6.07 -0.13 -12.78
C VAL A 23 -5.51 1.11 -13.50
N ALA A 24 -5.94 1.41 -14.72
CA ALA A 24 -5.53 2.62 -15.42
C ALA A 24 -5.93 3.90 -14.68
N LYS A 25 -7.15 3.94 -14.12
CA LYS A 25 -7.61 5.06 -13.28
C LYS A 25 -6.82 5.18 -11.97
N LEU A 26 -6.46 4.05 -11.37
CA LEU A 26 -5.59 4.00 -10.19
C LEU A 26 -4.17 4.50 -10.53
N LYS A 27 -3.60 4.14 -11.69
CA LYS A 27 -2.31 4.67 -12.15
C LYS A 27 -2.35 6.18 -12.28
N GLN A 28 -3.37 6.71 -12.95
CA GLN A 28 -3.56 8.17 -13.10
C GLN A 28 -3.72 8.86 -11.74
N ALA A 29 -4.49 8.28 -10.82
CA ALA A 29 -4.68 8.85 -9.49
C ALA A 29 -3.39 8.86 -8.67
N ALA A 30 -2.59 7.79 -8.72
CA ALA A 30 -1.32 7.72 -7.99
C ALA A 30 -0.34 8.81 -8.46
N SER A 31 -0.22 9.02 -9.78
CA SER A 31 0.61 10.08 -10.33
C SER A 31 0.05 11.48 -10.04
N ALA A 32 -1.26 11.67 -10.07
CA ALA A 32 -1.88 12.98 -9.80
C ALA A 32 -1.77 13.40 -8.32
N GLN A 33 -1.70 12.42 -7.41
CA GLN A 33 -1.65 12.63 -5.96
C GLN A 33 -0.24 12.57 -5.39
N ASP A 34 0.77 12.36 -6.25
CA ASP A 34 2.18 12.27 -5.85
C ASP A 34 2.43 11.19 -4.78
N VAL A 35 1.76 10.03 -4.96
CA VAL A 35 1.85 8.91 -4.02
C VAL A 35 2.45 7.69 -4.68
N PHE A 36 3.21 6.94 -3.89
CA PHE A 36 3.60 5.59 -4.26
C PHE A 36 2.50 4.62 -3.91
N VAL A 37 2.14 3.77 -4.86
CA VAL A 37 1.14 2.73 -4.67
C VAL A 37 1.71 1.40 -5.08
N LEU A 38 1.63 0.41 -4.19
CA LEU A 38 1.84 -0.98 -4.53
C LEU A 38 0.50 -1.68 -4.63
N LEU A 39 0.24 -2.26 -5.79
CA LEU A 39 -0.99 -2.95 -6.14
C LEU A 39 -0.70 -4.43 -6.32
N ARG A 40 -1.52 -5.30 -5.71
CA ARG A 40 -1.62 -6.70 -6.12
C ARG A 40 -2.86 -6.91 -6.97
N SER A 41 -2.66 -7.19 -8.26
CA SER A 41 -3.73 -7.44 -9.22
C SER A 41 -3.85 -8.93 -9.60
N GLY A 42 -5.00 -9.32 -10.17
CA GLY A 42 -5.20 -10.66 -10.73
C GLY A 42 -6.02 -11.59 -9.84
N SER A 43 -5.46 -12.08 -8.74
CA SER A 43 -6.14 -13.07 -7.87
C SER A 43 -6.56 -12.49 -6.51
N SER A 44 -7.39 -13.23 -5.76
CA SER A 44 -7.82 -12.83 -4.40
C SER A 44 -6.71 -13.14 -3.40
N PRO A 45 -6.51 -12.32 -2.35
CA PRO A 45 -7.12 -11.00 -2.14
C PRO A 45 -6.47 -9.92 -3.00
N GLY A 46 -7.25 -8.91 -3.42
CA GLY A 46 -6.69 -7.67 -3.93
C GLY A 46 -6.11 -6.83 -2.79
N ILE A 47 -4.88 -6.36 -2.94
CA ILE A 47 -4.17 -5.58 -1.91
C ILE A 47 -3.66 -4.28 -2.53
N MET A 48 -3.87 -3.16 -1.83
CA MET A 48 -3.30 -1.87 -2.21
C MET A 48 -2.60 -1.26 -1.00
N TYR A 49 -1.31 -1.02 -1.11
CA TYR A 49 -0.54 -0.19 -0.20
C TYR A 49 -0.32 1.16 -0.85
N VAL A 50 -0.45 2.23 -0.07
CA VAL A 50 -0.12 3.59 -0.50
C VAL A 50 0.83 4.22 0.51
N GLU A 51 1.80 4.98 0.03
CA GLU A 51 2.73 5.77 0.83
C GLU A 51 2.97 7.13 0.15
N GLY A 52 2.90 8.22 0.91
CA GLY A 52 3.16 9.56 0.40
C GLY A 52 2.87 10.64 1.44
N GLU A 53 2.54 11.85 1.00
CA GLU A 53 2.05 12.88 1.91
C GLU A 53 0.66 12.50 2.47
N ARG A 54 0.31 13.05 3.64
CA ARG A 54 -1.01 12.87 4.26
C ARG A 54 -2.16 13.10 3.29
N ARG A 55 -2.14 14.25 2.60
CA ARG A 55 -3.22 14.65 1.69
C ARG A 55 -3.34 13.68 0.51
N GLY A 56 -2.23 13.34 -0.14
CA GLY A 56 -2.23 12.38 -1.25
C GLY A 56 -2.75 11.01 -0.82
N THR A 57 -2.37 10.55 0.38
CA THR A 57 -2.82 9.27 0.95
C THR A 57 -4.32 9.27 1.26
N GLU A 58 -4.86 10.35 1.83
CA GLU A 58 -6.30 10.50 2.09
C GLU A 58 -7.11 10.59 0.78
N GLU A 59 -6.63 11.35 -0.20
CA GLU A 59 -7.25 11.45 -1.53
C GLU A 59 -7.22 10.11 -2.27
N TRP A 60 -6.16 9.31 -2.11
CA TRP A 60 -6.06 7.96 -2.65
C TRP A 60 -7.17 7.07 -2.11
N VAL A 61 -7.34 7.03 -0.79
CA VAL A 61 -8.39 6.24 -0.13
C VAL A 61 -9.78 6.63 -0.66
N SER A 62 -10.05 7.93 -0.79
CA SER A 62 -11.29 8.45 -1.36
C SER A 62 -11.51 7.99 -2.82
N THR A 63 -10.45 8.02 -3.64
CA THR A 63 -10.50 7.53 -5.02
C THR A 63 -10.81 6.03 -5.10
N VAL A 64 -10.16 5.20 -4.28
CA VAL A 64 -10.41 3.74 -4.27
C VAL A 64 -11.83 3.43 -3.81
N GLN A 65 -12.36 4.14 -2.80
CA GLN A 65 -13.74 3.96 -2.32
C GLN A 65 -14.78 4.23 -3.43
N LYS A 66 -14.53 5.23 -4.28
CA LYS A 66 -15.41 5.56 -5.43
C LYS A 66 -15.43 4.47 -6.50
N LEU A 67 -14.42 3.59 -6.56
CA LEU A 67 -14.36 2.49 -7.53
C LEU A 67 -15.23 1.27 -7.16
N ARG A 68 -15.83 1.26 -5.96
CA ARG A 68 -16.80 0.25 -5.50
C ARG A 68 -16.31 -1.18 -5.75
N TYR A 69 -15.13 -1.51 -5.23
CA TYR A 69 -14.67 -2.90 -5.24
C TYR A 69 -15.50 -3.75 -4.28
N LYS A 70 -15.72 -5.01 -4.64
CA LYS A 70 -16.33 -6.00 -3.75
C LYS A 70 -15.43 -6.23 -2.53
N ASP A 71 -16.05 -6.38 -1.36
CA ASP A 71 -15.39 -6.61 -0.08
C ASP A 71 -14.29 -5.57 0.21
N TYR A 72 -14.56 -4.30 -0.14
CA TYR A 72 -13.66 -3.20 0.20
C TYR A 72 -13.49 -3.13 1.73
N GLN A 73 -12.23 -3.18 2.17
CA GLN A 73 -11.84 -3.05 3.56
C GLN A 73 -10.64 -2.11 3.66
N LEU A 74 -10.80 -1.04 4.42
CA LEU A 74 -9.68 -0.20 4.83
C LEU A 74 -8.98 -0.88 6.01
N ALA A 75 -8.07 -1.79 5.71
CA ALA A 75 -7.37 -2.62 6.69
C ALA A 75 -6.45 -1.80 7.61
N ALA A 76 -5.87 -0.72 7.08
CA ALA A 76 -5.19 0.30 7.88
C ALA A 76 -5.56 1.68 7.33
N ARG A 77 -6.00 2.56 8.23
CA ARG A 77 -6.31 3.96 7.90
C ARG A 77 -5.02 4.72 7.60
N PRO A 78 -5.09 5.82 6.84
CA PRO A 78 -3.97 6.76 6.70
C PRO A 78 -3.40 7.12 8.08
N ALA A 79 -2.13 6.78 8.29
CA ALA A 79 -1.39 7.07 9.51
C ALA A 79 0.06 7.37 9.15
N GLU A 80 0.80 7.98 10.09
CA GLU A 80 2.23 8.21 9.90
C GLU A 80 2.98 6.88 9.77
N VAL A 81 3.94 6.84 8.85
CA VAL A 81 4.74 5.64 8.59
C VAL A 81 5.65 5.37 9.78
N GLU A 82 5.28 4.39 10.58
CA GLU A 82 6.14 3.79 11.59
C GLU A 82 7.10 2.81 10.89
N ARG A 83 8.30 3.27 10.54
CA ARG A 83 9.35 2.40 10.01
C ARG A 83 10.00 1.65 11.16
N GLU A 84 9.97 0.32 11.10
CA GLU A 84 10.67 -0.55 12.04
C GLU A 84 12.17 -0.26 11.93
N GLY A 85 12.75 0.25 13.03
CA GLY A 85 14.13 0.71 13.08
C GLY A 85 15.14 -0.43 12.95
N ASP A 86 16.18 -0.17 12.17
CA ASP A 86 17.50 -0.84 12.16
C ASP A 86 17.71 -2.10 11.27
N GLY A 87 17.03 -2.22 10.13
CA GLY A 87 17.34 -3.33 9.19
C GLY A 87 16.96 -3.15 7.73
N GLY A 88 16.03 -2.26 7.40
CA GLY A 88 15.79 -1.88 6.01
C GLY A 88 16.86 -0.87 5.60
N LYS A 89 17.58 -1.11 4.50
CA LYS A 89 18.30 -0.04 3.78
C LYS A 89 17.26 0.97 3.31
N VAL A 90 16.78 1.83 4.20
CA VAL A 90 16.04 3.03 3.83
C VAL A 90 17.08 3.84 3.08
N GLN A 91 17.11 3.68 1.76
CA GLN A 91 17.88 4.56 0.90
C GLN A 91 17.32 5.96 1.18
N ARG A 92 18.00 6.69 2.06
CA ARG A 92 17.77 8.09 2.43
C ARG A 92 17.98 9.05 1.22
N GLY A 93 17.84 8.56 -0.01
CA GLY A 93 18.09 9.31 -1.24
C GLY A 93 17.64 8.60 -2.52
N GLY A 94 16.92 7.48 -2.43
CA GLY A 94 16.35 6.82 -3.61
C GLY A 94 14.88 7.13 -3.71
N LEU A 95 14.54 8.20 -4.43
CA LEU A 95 13.19 8.60 -4.84
C LEU A 95 12.21 7.41 -4.77
N VAL A 96 11.29 7.48 -3.81
CA VAL A 96 10.06 6.70 -3.88
C VAL A 96 9.43 7.09 -5.21
N ARG A 97 9.64 6.30 -6.28
CA ARG A 97 9.12 6.63 -7.60
C ARG A 97 7.61 6.73 -7.45
N GLU A 98 7.06 7.94 -7.54
CA GLU A 98 5.62 8.12 -7.42
C GLU A 98 4.91 7.34 -8.55
N GLY A 99 3.68 6.95 -8.30
CA GLY A 99 2.89 6.14 -9.20
C GLY A 99 2.63 4.73 -8.70
N LEU A 100 2.02 3.93 -9.58
CA LEU A 100 1.47 2.63 -9.23
C LEU A 100 2.32 1.50 -9.80
N HIS A 101 2.76 0.63 -8.89
CA HIS A 101 3.51 -0.57 -9.17
C HIS A 101 2.61 -1.80 -8.97
N GLU A 102 2.56 -2.68 -9.97
CA GLU A 102 1.78 -3.92 -9.92
C GLU A 102 2.67 -5.09 -9.49
N THR A 103 2.10 -5.98 -8.68
CA THR A 103 2.68 -7.27 -8.27
C THR A 103 1.63 -8.35 -8.46
N GLU A 104 2.09 -9.58 -8.72
CA GLU A 104 1.20 -10.72 -8.95
C GLU A 104 1.03 -11.56 -7.68
N THR A 105 2.10 -11.69 -6.89
CA THR A 105 2.13 -12.56 -5.71
C THR A 105 2.12 -11.77 -4.41
N VAL A 106 1.51 -12.38 -3.37
CA VAL A 106 1.57 -11.84 -2.00
C VAL A 106 3.01 -11.87 -1.47
N LYS A 107 3.84 -12.81 -1.94
CA LYS A 107 5.24 -12.94 -1.55
C LYS A 107 6.06 -11.74 -2.02
N ASP A 108 5.89 -11.31 -3.27
CA ASP A 108 6.59 -10.12 -3.79
C ASP A 108 6.10 -8.85 -3.10
N PHE A 109 4.79 -8.79 -2.80
CA PHE A 109 4.22 -7.70 -2.03
C PHE A 109 4.82 -7.64 -0.61
N ALA A 110 4.94 -8.78 0.06
CA ALA A 110 5.55 -8.92 1.38
C ALA A 110 7.01 -8.46 1.37
N GLN A 111 7.79 -8.86 0.35
CA GLN A 111 9.18 -8.43 0.19
C GLN A 111 9.29 -6.91 0.07
N GLN A 112 8.42 -6.28 -0.73
CA GLN A 112 8.38 -4.81 -0.85
C GLN A 112 8.03 -4.12 0.48
N MET A 113 7.16 -4.70 1.29
CA MET A 113 6.85 -4.17 2.63
C MET A 113 8.03 -4.32 3.59
N TYR A 114 8.79 -5.41 3.49
CA TYR A 114 10.02 -5.66 4.23
C TYR A 114 11.12 -4.67 3.85
N ASP A 115 11.37 -4.48 2.57
CA ASP A 115 12.39 -3.55 2.07
C ASP A 115 12.09 -2.10 2.50
N ARG A 116 10.80 -1.78 2.72
CA ARG A 116 10.31 -0.48 3.21
C ARG A 116 10.30 -0.33 4.73
N GLY A 117 10.53 -1.41 5.49
CA GLY A 117 10.48 -1.41 6.95
C GLY A 117 9.08 -1.26 7.53
N VAL A 118 8.03 -1.64 6.79
CA VAL A 118 6.62 -1.60 7.24
C VAL A 118 6.00 -3.01 7.31
N PHE A 119 6.84 -4.03 7.39
CA PHE A 119 6.42 -5.43 7.27
C PHE A 119 5.58 -5.93 8.44
N GLY A 120 5.96 -5.65 9.69
CA GLY A 120 5.17 -6.04 10.86
C GLY A 120 3.82 -5.32 10.90
N TRP A 121 3.79 -4.02 10.58
CA TRP A 121 2.55 -3.26 10.38
C TRP A 121 1.65 -3.90 9.32
N TRP A 122 2.21 -4.24 8.15
CA TRP A 122 1.48 -4.89 7.06
C TRP A 122 0.94 -6.26 7.48
N ARG A 123 1.74 -7.08 8.15
CA ARG A 123 1.31 -8.40 8.65
C ARG A 123 0.13 -8.29 9.63
N LYS A 124 0.18 -7.32 10.54
CA LYS A 124 -0.89 -7.05 11.50
C LYS A 124 -2.17 -6.61 10.77
N ALA A 125 -2.06 -5.67 9.84
CA ALA A 125 -3.20 -5.17 9.06
C ALA A 125 -3.80 -6.25 8.14
N MET A 126 -2.97 -7.17 7.63
CA MET A 126 -3.42 -8.33 6.86
C MET A 126 -4.05 -9.43 7.72
N GLY A 127 -3.89 -9.41 9.05
CA GLY A 127 -4.41 -10.43 9.97
C GLY A 127 -3.51 -11.67 10.10
N TYR A 128 -2.28 -11.63 9.57
CA TYR A 128 -1.32 -12.75 9.66
C TYR A 128 -0.74 -12.99 11.05
N THR A 129 -0.99 -12.07 11.99
CA THR A 129 -0.62 -12.21 13.40
C THR A 129 -1.60 -13.07 14.21
N GLY A 130 -2.70 -13.54 13.61
CA GLY A 130 -3.71 -14.37 14.30
C GLY A 130 -4.13 -15.65 13.58
N GLN A 131 -3.59 -15.96 12.40
CA GLN A 131 -3.96 -17.15 11.63
C GLN A 131 -2.92 -18.27 11.80
N GLN A 132 -2.70 -18.70 13.04
CA GLN A 132 -2.43 -20.09 13.38
C GLN A 132 -3.79 -20.75 13.63
N ASP A 133 -4.60 -20.99 12.59
CA ASP A 133 -5.66 -22.01 12.67
C ASP A 133 -6.25 -22.23 11.28
N ARG A 134 -6.60 -23.49 10.99
CA ARG A 134 -6.99 -24.09 9.70
C ARG A 134 -5.86 -24.56 8.81
N LEU A 135 -5.12 -25.53 9.34
CA LEU A 135 -4.81 -26.76 8.59
C LEU A 135 -6.08 -27.61 8.48
#